data_AF-A0A246ACP5-F1
#
_entry.id   AF-A0A246ACP5-F1
#
_cell.length_a   1.000
_cell.length_b   1.000
_cell.length_c   1.000
_cell.angle_alpha   90.00
_cell.angle_beta   90.00
_cell.angle_gamma   90.00
#
_symmetry.space_group_name_H-M   'P 1'
#
loop_
_entity.id
_entity.type
_entity.pdbx_description
1 polymer ?
#
loop_
_entity_poly.entity_id
_entity_poly.type
_entity_poly.pdbx_seq_one_letter_code
_entity_poly.pdbx_strand_id
1 'polypeptide(L)'
;MFVHDFESKFAVNTTFKKLKSGNKIKKYRDFLKLSKNTKLVSYSIIQAGVQFKGVAYAFNEGDYYMFIEFESSILPQMELEHQALSYISKHIKGQK
;
A
#
# COMPACT_ATOMS: atom_id res chain seq x y z
N MET A 1 -10.87 -1.46 -3.14
CA MET A 1 -9.55 -1.31 -3.77
C MET A 1 -9.46 0.11 -4.25
N PHE A 2 -8.44 0.84 -3.82
CA PHE A 2 -8.22 2.23 -4.21
C PHE A 2 -6.89 2.33 -4.96
N VAL A 3 -6.83 3.18 -5.98
CA VAL A 3 -5.60 3.46 -6.73
C VAL A 3 -5.27 4.93 -6.54
N HIS A 4 -4.02 5.21 -6.17
CA HIS A 4 -3.52 6.56 -5.98
C HIS A 4 -2.24 6.76 -6.80
N ASP A 5 -2.16 7.86 -7.53
CA ASP A 5 -0.99 8.34 -8.26
C ASP A 5 -0.41 9.59 -7.59
N PHE A 6 0.92 9.77 -7.67
CA PHE A 6 1.58 10.94 -7.12
C PHE A 6 2.85 11.30 -7.89
N GLU A 7 2.97 12.57 -8.29
CA GLU A 7 4.18 13.17 -8.86
C GLU A 7 5.15 13.56 -7.74
N SER A 8 6.14 12.72 -7.45
CA SER A 8 7.12 13.01 -6.38
C SER A 8 8.46 12.38 -6.69
N LYS A 9 9.53 13.15 -6.46
CA LYS A 9 10.91 12.64 -6.47
C LYS A 9 11.36 12.11 -5.10
N PHE A 10 10.48 12.12 -4.09
CA PHE A 10 10.79 11.67 -2.73
C PHE A 10 10.52 10.17 -2.54
N ALA A 11 11.27 9.54 -1.64
CA ALA A 11 11.15 8.11 -1.38
C ALA A 11 9.71 7.68 -1.06
N VAL A 12 9.33 6.47 -1.54
CA VAL A 12 8.00 5.84 -1.39
C VAL A 12 7.38 6.02 -0.01
N ASN A 13 8.15 5.83 1.07
CA ASN A 13 7.66 5.94 2.45
C ASN A 13 7.20 7.37 2.78
N THR A 14 7.97 8.37 2.36
CA THR A 14 7.65 9.78 2.57
C THR A 14 6.40 10.17 1.80
N THR A 15 6.29 9.75 0.53
CA THR A 15 5.12 10.01 -0.31
C THR A 15 3.87 9.35 0.27
N PHE A 16 3.96 8.08 0.68
CA PHE A 16 2.83 7.35 1.28
C PHE A 16 2.34 7.97 2.59
N LYS A 17 3.27 8.34 3.49
CA LYS A 17 2.92 8.99 4.75
C LYS A 17 2.27 10.36 4.55
N LYS A 18 2.68 11.12 3.53
CA LYS A 18 2.03 12.38 3.16
C LYS A 18 0.58 12.14 2.71
N LEU A 19 0.36 11.15 1.84
CA LEU A 19 -0.98 10.75 1.37
C LEU A 19 -1.92 10.40 2.53
N LYS A 20 -1.39 9.72 3.56
CA LYS A 20 -2.17 9.28 4.74
C LYS A 20 -2.08 10.22 5.95
N SER A 21 -1.58 11.44 5.77
CA SER A 21 -1.32 12.37 6.87
C SER A 21 -2.57 12.71 7.71
N GLY A 22 -3.75 12.76 7.09
CA GLY A 22 -5.03 12.96 7.78
C GLY A 22 -5.50 11.76 8.62
N ASN A 23 -4.98 10.56 8.38
CA ASN A 23 -5.54 9.30 8.91
C ASN A 23 -4.67 8.65 10.01
N LYS A 24 -3.68 9.39 10.55
CA LYS A 24 -2.78 8.96 11.64
C LYS A 24 -2.20 7.55 11.41
N ILE A 25 -1.35 7.42 10.40
CA ILE A 25 -0.73 6.14 10.07
C ILE A 25 0.12 5.56 11.22
N LYS A 26 -0.07 4.27 11.49
CA LYS A 26 0.68 3.49 12.48
C LYS A 26 1.13 2.15 11.88
N LYS A 27 2.10 1.50 12.53
CA LYS A 27 2.61 0.16 12.16
C LYS A 27 3.01 0.04 10.69
N TYR A 28 3.41 1.14 10.06
CA TYR A 28 3.88 1.16 8.69
C TYR A 28 5.18 0.36 8.58
N ARG A 29 5.17 -0.69 7.76
CA ARG A 29 6.33 -1.56 7.53
C ARG A 29 6.33 -2.07 6.10
N ASP A 30 7.51 -2.35 5.57
CA ASP A 30 7.64 -3.13 4.35
C ASP A 30 7.27 -4.60 4.71
N PHE A 31 6.23 -5.14 4.07
CA PHE A 31 5.82 -6.53 4.26
C PHE A 31 6.53 -7.45 3.26
N LEU A 32 6.67 -7.02 2.00
CA LEU A 32 7.35 -7.80 0.98
C LEU A 32 8.01 -6.87 -0.05
N LYS A 33 9.30 -7.05 -0.32
CA LYS A 33 9.97 -6.38 -1.45
C LYS A 33 9.94 -7.31 -2.66
N LEU A 34 9.34 -6.85 -3.76
CA LEU A 34 9.20 -7.63 -4.99
C LEU A 34 10.30 -7.30 -5.99
N SER A 35 10.75 -6.04 -6.04
CA SER A 35 11.93 -5.62 -6.80
C SER A 35 12.54 -4.34 -6.20
N LYS A 36 13.53 -3.75 -6.88
CA LYS A 36 14.08 -2.43 -6.53
C LYS A 36 13.01 -1.33 -6.52
N ASN A 37 12.03 -1.43 -7.42
CA ASN A 37 11.02 -0.39 -7.67
C ASN A 37 9.62 -0.79 -7.20
N THR A 38 9.43 -2.01 -6.69
CA THR A 38 8.12 -2.54 -6.28
C THR A 38 8.16 -3.22 -4.91
N LYS A 39 7.20 -2.88 -4.06
CA LYS A 39 7.04 -3.49 -2.74
C LYS A 39 5.60 -3.45 -2.25
N LEU A 40 5.27 -4.35 -1.34
CA LEU A 40 4.06 -4.32 -0.53
C LEU A 40 4.40 -3.77 0.84
N VAL A 41 3.59 -2.83 1.30
CA VAL A 41 3.70 -2.21 2.62
C VAL A 41 2.43 -2.48 3.40
N SER A 42 2.57 -2.72 4.70
CA SER A 42 1.46 -2.91 5.63
C SER A 42 1.38 -1.73 6.58
N TYR A 43 0.18 -1.35 6.96
CA TYR A 43 -0.06 -0.22 7.86
C TYR A 43 -1.40 -0.36 8.58
N SER A 44 -1.65 0.55 9.53
CA SER A 44 -2.97 0.75 10.12
C SER A 44 -3.28 2.24 10.19
N ILE A 45 -4.52 2.60 9.94
CA ILE A 45 -5.03 3.98 10.04
C ILE A 45 -6.27 4.03 10.91
N ILE A 46 -6.62 5.23 11.37
CA ILE A 46 -7.91 5.51 12.02
C ILE A 46 -8.65 6.52 11.16
N GLN A 47 -9.83 6.15 10.68
CA GLN A 47 -10.70 7.00 9.89
C GLN A 47 -12.08 7.05 10.56
N ALA A 48 -12.56 8.25 10.86
CA ALA A 48 -13.84 8.48 11.54
C ALA A 48 -14.02 7.63 12.83
N GLY A 49 -12.93 7.43 13.60
CA GLY A 49 -12.94 6.63 14.84
C GLY A 49 -12.83 5.11 14.63
N VAL A 50 -12.87 4.63 13.39
CA VAL A 50 -12.73 3.20 13.07
C VAL A 50 -11.29 2.90 12.67
N GLN A 51 -10.74 1.83 13.25
CA GLN A 51 -9.41 1.35 12.89
C GLN A 51 -9.49 0.47 11.64
N PHE A 52 -8.69 0.81 10.63
CA PHE A 52 -8.48 0.00 9.45
C PHE A 52 -7.06 -0.56 9.43
N LYS A 53 -6.94 -1.80 8.98
CA LYS A 53 -5.67 -2.39 8.55
C LYS A 53 -5.55 -2.20 7.06
N GLY A 54 -4.34 -1.97 6.61
CA GLY A 54 -4.05 -1.65 5.22
C GLY A 54 -2.87 -2.43 4.69
N VAL A 55 -2.95 -2.74 3.40
CA VAL A 55 -1.84 -3.23 2.58
C VAL A 55 -1.83 -2.41 1.30
N ALA A 56 -0.67 -1.87 0.94
CA ALA A 56 -0.51 -1.14 -0.32
C ALA A 56 0.60 -1.77 -1.17
N TYR A 57 0.29 -2.03 -2.43
CA TYR A 57 1.27 -2.31 -3.46
C TYR A 57 1.81 -0.97 -3.98
N ALA A 58 3.05 -0.67 -3.62
CA ALA A 58 3.76 0.52 -4.02
C ALA A 58 4.69 0.21 -5.19
N PHE A 59 4.58 0.98 -6.26
CA PHE A 59 5.40 0.85 -7.45
C PHE A 59 5.77 2.21 -8.01
N ASN A 60 6.84 2.24 -8.79
CA ASN A 60 7.27 3.43 -9.52
C ASN A 60 7.20 3.16 -11.02
N GLU A 61 6.61 4.08 -11.77
CA GLU A 61 6.62 4.12 -13.22
C GLU A 61 7.08 5.51 -13.67
N GLY A 62 8.29 5.60 -14.22
CA GLY A 62 8.93 6.88 -14.55
C GLY A 62 9.20 7.74 -13.30
N ASP A 63 8.59 8.93 -13.27
CA ASP A 63 8.66 9.89 -12.15
C ASP A 63 7.46 9.78 -11.19
N TYR A 64 6.58 8.79 -11.39
CA TYR A 64 5.32 8.66 -10.66
C TYR A 64 5.39 7.52 -9.63
N TYR A 65 5.12 7.84 -8.38
CA TYR A 65 4.88 6.83 -7.35
C TYR A 65 3.40 6.49 -7.31
N MET A 66 3.08 5.22 -7.56
CA MET A 66 1.72 4.70 -7.55
C MET A 66 1.50 3.70 -6.43
N PHE A 67 0.27 3.67 -5.95
CA PHE A 67 -0.18 2.79 -4.87
C PHE A 67 -1.51 2.14 -5.22
N ILE A 68 -1.60 0.81 -5.07
CA ILE A 68 -2.88 0.07 -5.04
C ILE A 68 -3.13 -0.38 -3.62
N GLU A 69 -4.24 0.06 -3.03
CA GLU A 69 -4.53 -0.10 -1.61
C GLU A 69 -5.71 -1.05 -1.34
N PHE A 70 -5.49 -1.89 -0.32
CA PHE A 70 -6.45 -2.81 0.26
C PHE A 70 -6.60 -2.45 1.75
N GLU A 71 -7.76 -1.93 2.12
CA GLU A 71 -8.07 -1.55 3.49
C GLU A 71 -9.26 -2.37 4.00
N SER A 72 -9.20 -2.80 5.26
CA SER A 72 -10.31 -3.50 5.91
C SER A 72 -10.33 -3.19 7.40
N SER A 73 -11.52 -2.94 7.94
CA SER A 73 -11.77 -2.86 9.39
C SER A 73 -12.08 -4.22 10.01
N ILE A 74 -12.32 -5.24 9.18
CA ILE A 74 -12.80 -6.56 9.61
C ILE A 74 -11.66 -7.58 9.59
N LEU A 75 -10.92 -7.66 8.47
CA LEU A 75 -9.94 -8.72 8.28
C LEU A 75 -8.74 -8.57 9.23
N PRO A 76 -8.20 -9.67 9.78
CA PRO A 76 -6.86 -9.71 10.39
C PRO A 76 -5.77 -9.25 9.42
N GLN A 77 -4.67 -8.68 9.93
CA GLN A 77 -3.60 -8.12 9.08
C GLN A 77 -2.97 -9.19 8.19
N MET A 78 -2.70 -10.37 8.75
CA MET A 78 -2.09 -11.49 8.02
C MET A 78 -3.00 -12.00 6.90
N GLU A 79 -4.31 -12.05 7.15
CA GLU A 79 -5.28 -12.43 6.13
C GLU A 79 -5.38 -11.38 5.02
N LEU A 80 -5.40 -10.10 5.37
CA LEU A 80 -5.39 -9.00 4.40
C LEU A 80 -4.11 -9.01 3.55
N GLU A 81 -2.94 -9.25 4.17
CA GLU A 81 -1.65 -9.42 3.47
C GLU A 81 -1.70 -10.57 2.47
N HIS A 82 -2.25 -11.71 2.87
CA HIS A 82 -2.40 -12.88 2.00
C HIS A 82 -3.36 -12.60 0.82
N GLN A 83 -4.51 -12.01 1.09
CA GLN A 83 -5.50 -11.66 0.06
C GLN A 83 -4.94 -10.64 -0.94
N ALA A 84 -4.28 -9.59 -0.45
CA ALA A 84 -3.64 -8.59 -1.29
C ALA A 84 -2.54 -9.24 -2.15
N LEU A 85 -1.65 -10.06 -1.57
CA LEU A 85 -0.60 -10.75 -2.33
C LEU A 85 -1.18 -11.68 -3.40
N SER A 86 -2.26 -12.40 -3.08
CA SER A 86 -2.96 -13.28 -4.03
C SER A 86 -3.54 -12.48 -5.19
N TYR A 87 -4.20 -11.34 -4.91
CA TYR A 87 -4.73 -10.45 -5.92
C TYR A 87 -3.63 -9.93 -6.85
N ILE A 88 -2.56 -9.36 -6.28
CA ILE A 88 -1.43 -8.79 -7.04
C ILE A 88 -0.76 -9.87 -7.90
N SER A 89 -0.55 -11.07 -7.33
CA SER A 89 0.09 -12.17 -8.06
C SER A 89 -0.74 -12.69 -9.23
N LYS A 90 -2.08 -12.61 -9.15
CA LYS A 90 -2.99 -13.05 -10.22
C LYS A 90 -3.19 -12.01 -11.31
N HIS A 91 -3.24 -10.72 -10.95
CA HIS A 91 -3.71 -9.67 -11.87
C HIS A 91 -2.61 -8.72 -12.33
N ILE A 92 -1.49 -8.62 -11.60
CA ILE A 92 -0.40 -7.68 -11.94
C ILE A 92 0.80 -8.40 -12.55
N LYS A 93 0.96 -9.72 -12.32
CA LYS A 93 1.90 -10.55 -13.10
C LYS A 93 1.33 -10.82 -14.49
N GLY A 94 1.39 -9.83 -15.37
CA GLY A 94 0.93 -9.95 -16.76
C GLY A 94 1.56 -8.99 -17.75
N GLN A 95 2.28 -7.96 -17.30
CA GLN A 95 2.99 -7.06 -18.21
C GLN A 95 4.47 -7.46 -18.28
N LYS A 96 4.77 -8.44 -19.13
CA LYS A 96 6.11 -8.65 -19.70
C LYS A 96 6.08 -8.22 -21.15
#